data_AF-A0AAV9GMI2-F1
#
_entry.id   AF-A0AAV9GMI2-F1
#
_cell.length_a   1.000
_cell.length_b   1.000
_cell.length_c   1.000
_cell.angle_alpha   90.00
_cell.angle_beta   90.00
_cell.angle_gamma   90.00
#
_symmetry.space_group_name_H-M   'P 1'
#
loop_
_entity.id
_entity.type
_entity.pdbx_description
1 polymer ?
#
loop_
_entity_poly.entity_id
_entity_poly.type
_entity_poly.pdbx_seq_one_letter_code
_entity_poly.pdbx_strand_id
1 'polypeptide(L)'
;MRNPSALGVQRLTRVELQTPTEPQTTQAATSSSSIERNGPYIMSLDPPTHLASLQINIRQRPIPWDGAVRAGNLTEEQLAQIRAVDKAKRDARKQTVESNLDAYCSLFVGGPGKKSVLELATKRQDVVQYILVLLSDLLESIPALAKALFKNGDPYRHFLPLLAHSPNPDDHIPLLTSNVLVSLMASSRDESPATIDKALPVIFSYLSSLTKNSDAGLQDIGVQEYSSLLYGRDTRQQFWGQRSETVSPLIQILRAAAGIGSDDSSASLWSENASTSRTGFEGSLGGGVGLQLLYHVLLVMWQLSFEAAEVGDDLNDEYDIVSLYTKLLRLSPKEKTTRLIVSTLLNLLSKNQNTLLPIAVLARLPALLQNLAGRQFPDPDLKEDLSSLRELLDEYTRTKTTFDEYVGEVNSGHLRWSPPHRNTVFWAENARKILEHENGEVIRKLAQIMAKPWENDKAVLAIACNDIGCLVREVPEKRSQLEKLGLKTRVMELMAEADENVRWESLRALGGWLQYSFDTK
;
A
#
# COMPACT_ATOMS: atom_id res chain seq x y z
N MET A 1 9.28 -27.79 67.15
CA MET A 1 9.73 -26.98 68.30
C MET A 1 10.63 -25.88 67.74
N ARG A 2 10.40 -24.57 67.80
CA ARG A 2 9.54 -23.68 68.59
C ARG A 2 8.67 -22.79 67.68
N ASN A 3 7.61 -22.25 68.28
CA ASN A 3 6.44 -21.57 67.71
C ASN A 3 6.53 -20.03 68.07
N PRO A 4 5.51 -19.16 67.89
CA PRO A 4 5.31 -18.33 66.69
C PRO A 4 4.87 -16.85 66.99
N SER A 5 4.53 -16.13 65.91
CA SER A 5 3.41 -15.17 65.68
C SER A 5 2.85 -14.26 66.79
N ALA A 6 2.68 -12.98 66.44
CA ALA A 6 1.87 -11.99 67.17
C ALA A 6 0.68 -11.48 66.33
N LEU A 7 -0.50 -11.44 66.95
CA LEU A 7 -1.75 -10.81 66.52
C LEU A 7 -2.21 -9.90 67.66
N GLY A 8 -2.74 -8.71 67.36
CA GLY A 8 -3.30 -7.81 68.38
C GLY A 8 -3.99 -6.58 67.81
N VAL A 9 -5.31 -6.58 67.95
CA VAL A 9 -6.31 -5.56 67.57
C VAL A 9 -6.40 -4.45 68.63
N GLN A 10 -6.66 -3.17 68.26
CA GLN A 10 -7.67 -2.31 68.92
C GLN A 10 -7.86 -0.93 68.25
N ARG A 11 -9.05 -0.37 68.49
CA ARG A 11 -9.77 0.69 67.77
C ARG A 11 -9.86 1.97 68.63
N LEU A 12 -10.22 3.07 67.95
CA LEU A 12 -10.91 4.29 68.42
C LEU A 12 -10.11 5.36 69.20
N THR A 13 -10.01 6.57 68.63
CA THR A 13 -10.78 7.75 69.10
C THR A 13 -10.68 8.95 68.13
N ARG A 14 -11.67 9.83 68.24
CA ARG A 14 -12.12 10.92 67.34
C ARG A 14 -11.73 12.27 67.93
N VAL A 15 -11.22 13.24 67.15
CA VAL A 15 -11.36 14.70 67.40
C VAL A 15 -11.22 15.51 66.08
N GLU A 16 -12.27 16.24 65.75
CA GLU A 16 -12.34 17.49 64.94
C GLU A 16 -12.17 18.67 65.93
N LEU A 17 -11.49 19.81 65.72
CA LEU A 17 -11.64 20.88 64.71
C LEU A 17 -10.64 22.03 65.07
N GLN A 18 -10.35 22.91 64.08
CA GLN A 18 -9.96 24.34 64.14
C GLN A 18 -8.62 24.79 63.49
N THR A 19 -8.81 25.54 62.39
CA THR A 19 -7.96 26.51 61.65
C THR A 19 -7.51 27.71 62.53
N PRO A 20 -6.64 28.69 62.12
CA PRO A 20 -6.29 29.13 60.74
C PRO A 20 -4.83 29.62 60.50
N THR A 21 -4.43 29.85 59.23
CA THR A 21 -3.84 31.10 58.66
C THR A 21 -3.10 30.85 57.33
N GLU A 22 -3.47 31.64 56.33
CA GLU A 22 -2.82 31.81 55.01
C GLU A 22 -1.55 32.70 55.13
N PRO A 23 -0.59 32.74 54.16
CA PRO A 23 -0.87 33.23 52.79
C PRO A 23 -0.11 32.58 51.61
N GLN A 24 -0.74 32.67 50.42
CA GLN A 24 -0.24 33.06 49.07
C GLN A 24 1.10 32.45 48.54
N THR A 25 1.33 32.07 47.28
CA THR A 25 0.64 32.13 45.98
C THR A 25 1.52 31.34 45.00
N THR A 26 0.97 30.55 44.09
CA THR A 26 1.40 30.53 42.66
C THR A 26 0.41 29.75 41.83
N GLN A 27 -0.09 30.42 40.80
CA GLN A 27 -1.14 30.00 39.89
C GLN A 27 -0.61 29.02 38.84
N ALA A 28 -1.31 27.89 38.66
CA ALA A 28 -1.35 27.17 37.40
C ALA A 28 -2.83 26.98 37.04
N ALA A 29 -3.26 27.69 35.99
CA ALA A 29 -4.65 27.75 35.57
C ALA A 29 -5.08 26.45 34.88
N THR A 30 -6.15 25.87 35.42
CA THR A 30 -7.04 24.92 34.77
C THR A 30 -7.86 25.59 33.67
N SER A 31 -8.03 24.92 32.54
CA SER A 31 -9.31 24.98 31.80
C SER A 31 -9.52 23.69 31.02
N SER A 32 -10.28 22.80 31.62
CA SER A 32 -11.02 21.71 31.00
C SER A 32 -12.13 22.28 30.11
N SER A 33 -12.27 21.78 28.87
CA SER A 33 -13.54 21.79 28.15
C SER A 33 -13.69 20.49 27.35
N SER A 34 -14.55 19.62 27.85
CA SER A 34 -15.14 18.51 27.12
C SER A 34 -15.90 19.04 25.92
N ILE A 35 -15.60 18.54 24.72
CA ILE A 35 -16.49 18.64 23.56
C ILE A 35 -16.53 17.26 22.91
N GLU A 36 -17.72 16.66 22.98
CA GLU A 36 -18.16 15.51 22.20
C GLU A 36 -17.85 15.72 20.72
N ARG A 37 -17.18 14.75 20.08
CA ARG A 37 -17.18 14.61 18.62
C ARG A 37 -17.29 13.15 18.24
N ASN A 38 -18.53 12.66 18.23
CA ASN A 38 -18.94 11.55 17.38
C ASN A 38 -19.23 12.12 15.98
N GLY A 39 -18.27 11.95 15.07
CA GLY A 39 -18.38 12.15 13.62
C GLY A 39 -17.40 11.18 12.95
N PRO A 40 -17.58 10.84 11.66
CA PRO A 40 -16.71 9.86 11.02
C PRO A 40 -15.27 10.37 11.06
N TYR A 41 -14.37 9.57 11.64
CA TYR A 41 -12.94 9.83 11.67
C TYR A 41 -12.41 9.90 10.23
N ILE A 42 -12.41 11.09 9.64
CA ILE A 42 -11.49 11.39 8.54
C ILE A 42 -10.12 11.51 9.23
N MET A 43 -9.28 10.48 9.11
CA MET A 43 -7.87 10.60 9.53
C MET A 43 -7.23 11.70 8.69
N SER A 44 -7.13 12.90 9.25
CA SER A 44 -6.33 13.97 8.66
C SER A 44 -4.87 13.57 8.79
N LEU A 45 -4.22 13.27 7.67
CA LEU A 45 -2.76 13.17 7.62
C LEU A 45 -2.19 14.56 7.89
N ASP A 46 -1.14 14.65 8.71
CA ASP A 46 -0.46 15.93 8.92
C ASP A 46 0.20 16.36 7.59
N PRO A 47 -0.01 17.60 7.13
CA PRO A 47 0.53 18.04 5.86
C PRO A 47 2.07 17.93 5.86
N PRO A 48 2.69 17.49 4.75
CA PRO A 48 4.13 17.37 4.64
C PRO A 48 4.82 18.70 4.98
N THR A 49 5.76 18.67 5.93
CA THR A 49 6.45 19.87 6.45
C THR A 49 7.06 20.72 5.33
N HIS A 50 7.60 20.06 4.30
CA HIS A 50 8.18 20.73 3.13
C HIS A 50 7.13 21.55 2.35
N LEU A 51 6.00 20.94 1.98
CA LEU A 51 4.94 21.61 1.23
C LEU A 51 4.32 22.77 2.03
N ALA A 52 4.07 22.56 3.33
CA ALA A 52 3.57 23.60 4.22
C ALA A 52 4.53 24.80 4.28
N SER A 53 5.83 24.54 4.42
CA SER A 53 6.86 25.60 4.45
C SER A 53 6.92 26.38 3.13
N LEU A 54 6.84 25.69 2.00
CA LEU A 54 6.82 26.30 0.67
C LEU A 54 5.61 27.22 0.50
N GLN A 55 4.41 26.75 0.86
CA GLN A 55 3.20 27.55 0.78
C GLN A 55 3.28 28.79 1.70
N ILE A 56 3.81 28.65 2.93
CA ILE A 56 4.02 29.79 3.83
C ILE A 56 4.94 30.84 3.19
N ASN A 57 6.05 30.41 2.58
CA ASN A 57 6.97 31.31 1.89
C ASN A 57 6.28 32.05 0.73
N ILE A 58 5.49 31.36 -0.08
CA ILE A 58 4.75 31.96 -1.20
C ILE A 58 3.74 33.00 -0.70
N ARG A 59 3.02 32.73 0.40
CA ARG A 59 2.06 33.68 1.01
C ARG A 59 2.72 34.99 1.47
N GLN A 60 4.00 34.94 1.84
CA GLN A 60 4.74 36.11 2.34
C GLN A 60 5.39 36.94 1.22
N ARG A 61 5.60 36.36 0.03
CA ARG A 61 6.26 37.05 -1.09
C ARG A 61 5.37 38.18 -1.63
N PRO A 62 5.90 39.41 -1.80
CA PRO A 62 5.13 40.50 -2.37
C PRO A 62 4.94 40.28 -3.88
N ILE A 63 3.71 40.47 -4.35
CA ILE A 63 3.37 40.35 -5.78
C ILE A 63 3.01 41.74 -6.32
N PRO A 64 3.64 42.17 -7.43
CA PRO A 64 3.34 43.46 -8.04
C PRO A 64 2.06 43.38 -8.86
N TRP A 65 0.92 43.24 -8.17
CA TRP A 65 -0.41 43.03 -8.73
C TRP A 65 -0.80 44.06 -9.80
N ASP A 66 -0.57 45.34 -9.52
CA ASP A 66 -0.94 46.40 -10.46
C ASP A 66 -0.07 46.33 -11.73
N GLY A 67 1.17 45.84 -11.62
CA GLY A 67 2.03 45.57 -12.77
C GLY A 67 1.52 44.38 -13.59
N ALA A 68 0.99 43.34 -12.94
CA ALA A 68 0.39 42.19 -13.62
C ALA A 68 -0.87 42.58 -14.40
N VAL A 69 -1.70 43.46 -13.84
CA VAL A 69 -2.89 44.01 -14.52
C VAL A 69 -2.49 44.88 -15.71
N ARG A 70 -1.54 45.82 -15.54
CA ARG A 70 -1.07 46.67 -16.65
C ARG A 70 -0.47 45.87 -17.81
N ALA A 71 0.16 44.73 -17.51
CA ALA A 71 0.75 43.84 -18.50
C ALA A 71 -0.30 42.89 -19.15
N GLY A 72 -1.57 42.94 -18.75
CA GLY A 72 -2.64 42.10 -19.29
C GLY A 72 -2.61 40.65 -18.79
N ASN A 73 -1.86 40.35 -17.73
CA ASN A 73 -1.79 39.02 -17.13
C ASN A 73 -2.92 38.77 -16.11
N LEU A 74 -3.62 39.82 -15.69
CA LEU A 74 -4.84 39.78 -14.87
C LEU A 74 -5.80 40.89 -15.31
N THR A 75 -7.09 40.67 -15.10
CA THR A 75 -8.08 41.75 -15.18
C THR A 75 -8.27 42.43 -13.83
N GLU A 76 -8.77 43.68 -13.83
CA GLU A 76 -9.12 44.39 -12.59
C GLU A 76 -10.21 43.64 -11.80
N GLU A 77 -11.17 43.03 -12.48
CA GLU A 77 -12.23 42.19 -11.88
C GLU A 77 -11.61 41.00 -11.11
N GLN A 78 -10.67 40.27 -11.74
CA GLN A 78 -9.99 39.14 -11.11
C GLN A 78 -9.15 39.58 -9.91
N LEU A 79 -8.43 40.69 -10.02
CA LEU A 79 -7.64 41.22 -8.91
C LEU A 79 -8.53 41.64 -7.73
N ALA A 80 -9.68 42.25 -7.99
CA ALA A 80 -10.64 42.61 -6.95
C ALA A 80 -11.17 41.36 -6.22
N GLN A 81 -11.50 40.29 -6.96
CA GLN A 81 -11.90 39.00 -6.39
C GLN A 81 -10.80 38.38 -5.53
N ILE A 82 -9.55 38.36 -6.01
CA ILE A 82 -8.40 37.85 -5.25
C ILE A 82 -8.24 38.65 -3.95
N ARG A 83 -8.24 39.98 -4.00
CA ARG A 83 -8.09 40.84 -2.82
C ARG A 83 -9.23 40.68 -1.80
N ALA A 84 -10.43 40.31 -2.24
CA ALA A 84 -11.57 40.12 -1.35
C ALA A 84 -11.40 38.92 -0.40
N VAL A 85 -10.64 37.89 -0.82
CA VAL A 85 -10.37 36.68 -0.03
C VAL A 85 -8.95 36.63 0.53
N ASP A 86 -8.02 37.36 -0.10
CA ASP A 86 -6.64 37.44 0.31
C ASP A 86 -6.51 37.97 1.74
N LYS A 87 -5.79 37.25 2.59
CA LYS A 87 -5.57 37.56 4.03
C LYS A 87 -6.85 37.78 4.86
N ALA A 88 -8.03 37.52 4.29
CA ALA A 88 -9.27 37.53 5.04
C ALA A 88 -9.27 36.40 6.09
N LYS A 89 -9.92 36.64 7.23
CA LYS A 89 -10.16 35.61 8.26
C LYS A 89 -10.99 34.47 7.68
N ARG A 90 -10.80 33.25 8.19
CA ARG A 90 -11.42 32.00 7.67
C ARG A 90 -12.93 32.14 7.42
N ASP A 91 -13.69 32.65 8.40
CA ASP A 91 -15.15 32.76 8.28
C ASP A 91 -15.59 33.81 7.24
N ALA A 92 -14.92 34.97 7.22
CA ALA A 92 -15.20 36.02 6.24
C ALA A 92 -14.86 35.54 4.82
N ARG A 93 -13.70 34.88 4.65
CA ARG A 93 -13.28 34.27 3.38
C ARG A 93 -14.33 33.28 2.87
N LYS A 94 -14.80 32.40 3.75
CA LYS A 94 -15.85 31.43 3.44
C LYS A 94 -17.13 32.12 2.98
N GLN A 95 -17.63 33.08 3.74
CA GLN A 95 -18.85 33.82 3.41
C GLN A 95 -18.74 34.55 2.06
N THR A 96 -17.61 35.21 1.79
CA THR A 96 -17.38 35.94 0.54
C THR A 96 -17.44 35.02 -0.69
N VAL A 97 -16.85 33.84 -0.61
CA VAL A 97 -16.83 32.87 -1.73
C VAL A 97 -18.19 32.19 -1.89
N GLU A 98 -18.82 31.76 -0.80
CA GLU A 98 -20.13 31.10 -0.85
C GLU A 98 -21.22 32.04 -1.38
N SER A 99 -21.11 33.35 -1.11
CA SER A 99 -22.04 34.34 -1.64
C SER A 99 -21.91 34.57 -3.15
N ASN A 100 -20.81 34.15 -3.77
CA ASN A 100 -20.56 34.39 -5.20
C ASN A 100 -19.76 33.26 -5.87
N LEU A 101 -20.23 32.02 -5.72
CA LEU A 101 -19.54 30.82 -6.22
C LEU A 101 -19.26 30.88 -7.73
N ASP A 102 -20.22 31.35 -8.54
CA ASP A 102 -20.07 31.38 -10.01
C ASP A 102 -18.94 32.34 -10.44
N ALA A 103 -18.70 33.42 -9.71
CA ALA A 103 -17.59 34.33 -9.96
C ALA A 103 -16.24 33.69 -9.65
N TYR A 104 -16.11 32.99 -8.52
CA TYR A 104 -14.88 32.26 -8.18
C TYR A 104 -14.65 31.04 -9.09
N CYS A 105 -15.71 30.39 -9.58
CA CYS A 105 -15.56 29.39 -10.63
C CYS A 105 -14.97 30.03 -11.89
N SER A 106 -15.55 31.15 -12.34
CA SER A 106 -15.04 31.88 -13.51
C SER A 106 -13.60 32.38 -13.32
N LEU A 107 -13.21 32.73 -12.09
CA LEU A 107 -11.84 33.13 -11.76
C LEU A 107 -10.84 31.99 -12.03
N PHE A 108 -11.12 30.78 -11.54
CA PHE A 108 -10.15 29.67 -11.56
C PHE A 108 -10.24 28.78 -12.81
N VAL A 109 -11.45 28.47 -13.29
CA VAL A 109 -11.66 27.58 -14.46
C VAL A 109 -12.08 28.32 -15.72
N GLY A 110 -12.38 29.62 -15.62
CA GLY A 110 -12.87 30.42 -16.74
C GLY A 110 -14.37 30.24 -16.96
N GLY A 111 -14.88 30.92 -17.98
CA GLY A 111 -16.28 30.83 -18.40
C GLY A 111 -16.44 31.17 -19.87
N PRO A 112 -17.67 31.11 -20.41
CA PRO A 112 -17.93 31.48 -21.81
C PRO A 112 -17.42 32.90 -22.11
N GLY A 113 -16.36 33.01 -22.91
CA GLY A 113 -15.73 34.29 -23.26
C GLY A 113 -14.89 34.95 -22.16
N LYS A 114 -14.75 34.33 -20.97
CA LYS A 114 -13.89 34.83 -19.87
C LYS A 114 -12.73 33.87 -19.63
N LYS A 115 -11.50 34.36 -19.78
CA LYS A 115 -10.28 33.61 -19.47
C LYS A 115 -10.10 33.46 -17.97
N SER A 116 -9.62 32.30 -17.54
CA SER A 116 -9.25 32.09 -16.13
C SER A 116 -8.01 32.90 -15.76
N VAL A 117 -7.79 33.09 -14.46
CA VAL A 117 -6.57 33.75 -13.97
C VAL A 117 -5.32 32.95 -14.35
N LEU A 118 -5.39 31.62 -14.39
CA LEU A 118 -4.27 30.75 -14.76
C LEU A 118 -3.94 30.85 -16.27
N GLU A 119 -4.96 31.03 -17.11
CA GLU A 119 -4.77 31.25 -18.55
C GLU A 119 -4.11 32.60 -18.85
N LEU A 120 -4.44 33.65 -18.10
CA LEU A 120 -3.84 34.97 -18.30
C LEU A 120 -2.45 35.08 -17.66
N ALA A 121 -2.25 34.44 -16.51
CA ALA A 121 -1.01 34.55 -15.75
C ALA A 121 0.12 33.61 -16.22
N THR A 122 -0.03 32.87 -17.33
CA THR A 122 0.93 31.83 -17.75
C THR A 122 2.39 32.33 -17.87
N LYS A 123 2.61 33.62 -18.16
CA LYS A 123 3.95 34.23 -18.26
C LYS A 123 4.50 34.78 -16.93
N ARG A 124 3.74 34.66 -15.84
CA ARG A 124 4.04 35.23 -14.51
C ARG A 124 4.01 34.14 -13.46
N GLN A 125 5.14 33.45 -13.30
CA GLN A 125 5.29 32.32 -12.36
C GLN A 125 4.94 32.71 -10.92
N ASP A 126 5.31 33.91 -10.49
CA ASP A 126 5.00 34.46 -9.16
C ASP A 126 3.49 34.53 -8.89
N VAL A 127 2.73 34.98 -9.89
CA VAL A 127 1.27 35.02 -9.83
C VAL A 127 0.69 33.61 -9.83
N VAL A 128 1.13 32.74 -10.75
CA VAL A 128 0.61 31.36 -10.84
C VAL A 128 0.80 30.61 -9.53
N GLN A 129 1.99 30.67 -8.94
CA GLN A 129 2.28 30.04 -7.65
C GLN A 129 1.33 30.54 -6.55
N TYR A 130 1.11 31.85 -6.47
CA TYR A 130 0.22 32.43 -5.46
C TYR A 130 -1.23 32.04 -5.66
N ILE A 131 -1.70 32.03 -6.91
CA ILE A 131 -3.06 31.60 -7.24
C ILE A 131 -3.29 30.13 -6.88
N LEU A 132 -2.31 29.25 -7.14
CA LEU A 132 -2.40 27.84 -6.75
C LEU A 132 -2.48 27.68 -5.23
N VAL A 133 -1.64 28.41 -4.47
CA VAL A 133 -1.70 28.40 -3.00
C VAL A 133 -3.04 28.95 -2.49
N LEU A 134 -3.52 30.06 -3.05
CA LEU A 134 -4.81 30.63 -2.69
C LEU A 134 -5.95 29.65 -2.97
N LEU A 135 -5.94 28.99 -4.13
CA LEU A 135 -6.96 28.00 -4.48
C LEU A 135 -6.91 26.79 -3.54
N SER A 136 -5.71 26.29 -3.20
CA SER A 136 -5.54 25.23 -2.20
C SER A 136 -6.19 25.61 -0.86
N ASP A 137 -5.92 26.83 -0.36
CA ASP A 137 -6.50 27.34 0.90
C ASP A 137 -8.04 27.44 0.84
N LEU A 138 -8.58 27.82 -0.33
CA LEU A 138 -10.02 27.92 -0.55
C LEU A 138 -10.68 26.55 -0.62
N LEU A 139 -10.07 25.58 -1.29
CA LEU A 139 -10.61 24.21 -1.39
C LEU A 139 -10.65 23.53 -0.02
N GLU A 140 -9.61 23.71 0.80
CA GLU A 140 -9.55 23.14 2.16
C GLU A 140 -10.63 23.73 3.08
N SER A 141 -10.91 25.03 2.95
CA SER A 141 -11.84 25.74 3.84
C SER A 141 -13.29 25.77 3.34
N ILE A 142 -13.52 25.54 2.04
CA ILE A 142 -14.82 25.75 1.37
C ILE A 142 -15.14 24.57 0.43
N PRO A 143 -15.64 23.43 0.97
CA PRO A 143 -15.99 22.26 0.16
C PRO A 143 -17.03 22.54 -0.94
N ALA A 144 -17.87 23.55 -0.76
CA ALA A 144 -18.86 23.98 -1.76
C ALA A 144 -18.19 24.50 -3.05
N LEU A 145 -17.02 25.14 -2.94
CA LEU A 145 -16.25 25.62 -4.10
C LEU A 145 -15.77 24.45 -4.96
N ALA A 146 -15.25 23.39 -4.32
CA ALA A 146 -14.75 22.21 -5.02
C ALA A 146 -15.84 21.62 -5.93
N LYS A 147 -17.07 21.45 -5.43
CA LYS A 147 -18.22 20.97 -6.21
C LYS A 147 -18.66 21.95 -7.28
N ALA A 148 -18.64 23.24 -6.99
CA ALA A 148 -19.06 24.28 -7.94
C ALA A 148 -18.14 24.36 -9.17
N LEU A 149 -16.84 24.08 -9.02
CA LEU A 149 -15.88 24.12 -10.13
C LEU A 149 -16.19 23.12 -11.26
N PHE A 150 -16.90 22.02 -10.96
CA PHE A 150 -17.32 21.03 -11.96
C PHE A 150 -18.60 21.41 -12.71
N LYS A 151 -19.34 22.45 -12.27
CA LYS A 151 -20.65 22.83 -12.82
C LYS A 151 -20.59 23.23 -14.30
N ASN A 152 -19.45 23.78 -14.76
CA ASN A 152 -19.29 24.36 -16.09
C ASN A 152 -18.49 23.48 -17.07
N GLY A 153 -18.30 22.18 -16.77
CA GLY A 153 -17.59 21.24 -17.63
C GLY A 153 -16.25 20.79 -17.03
N ASP A 154 -15.21 20.67 -17.88
CA ASP A 154 -13.89 20.18 -17.49
C ASP A 154 -13.09 21.24 -16.70
N PRO A 155 -12.91 21.08 -15.37
CA PRO A 155 -12.18 22.04 -14.56
C PRO A 155 -10.67 21.93 -14.76
N TYR A 156 -10.17 20.87 -15.41
CA TYR A 156 -8.74 20.51 -15.42
C TYR A 156 -7.95 21.15 -16.56
N ARG A 157 -8.63 21.68 -17.57
CA ARG A 157 -8.03 22.20 -18.81
C ARG A 157 -6.81 23.10 -18.60
N HIS A 158 -6.87 23.99 -17.62
CA HIS A 158 -5.82 24.98 -17.35
C HIS A 158 -4.80 24.52 -16.30
N PHE A 159 -5.06 23.42 -15.60
CA PHE A 159 -4.20 22.87 -14.56
C PHE A 159 -3.30 21.77 -15.09
N LEU A 160 -3.81 20.84 -15.90
CA LEU A 160 -3.01 19.69 -16.38
C LEU A 160 -1.73 20.11 -17.12
N PRO A 161 -1.70 21.16 -17.97
CA PRO A 161 -0.45 21.61 -18.59
C PRO A 161 0.61 22.10 -17.58
N LEU A 162 0.21 22.52 -16.38
CA LEU A 162 1.11 22.99 -15.32
C LEU A 162 1.81 21.85 -14.57
N LEU A 163 1.37 20.60 -14.78
CA LEU A 163 2.05 19.40 -14.26
C LEU A 163 3.28 19.00 -15.08
N ALA A 164 3.50 19.62 -16.25
CA ALA A 164 4.65 19.31 -17.09
C ALA A 164 5.96 19.51 -16.31
N HIS A 165 6.84 18.50 -16.34
CA HIS A 165 8.12 18.53 -15.64
C HIS A 165 8.95 19.73 -16.08
N SER A 166 9.31 20.56 -15.11
CA SER A 166 10.25 21.65 -15.31
C SER A 166 11.67 21.12 -15.09
N PRO A 167 12.62 21.43 -15.98
CA PRO A 167 14.04 21.11 -15.75
C PRO A 167 14.64 21.96 -14.61
N ASN A 168 13.91 22.97 -14.11
CA ASN A 168 14.34 23.81 -13.02
C ASN A 168 13.90 23.22 -11.67
N PRO A 169 14.83 22.83 -10.77
CA PRO A 169 14.49 22.29 -9.46
C PRO A 169 13.75 23.29 -8.55
N ASP A 170 13.88 24.59 -8.80
CA ASP A 170 13.18 25.65 -8.05
C ASP A 170 11.77 25.94 -8.57
N ASP A 171 11.34 25.24 -9.64
CA ASP A 171 9.99 25.40 -10.17
C ASP A 171 9.01 24.52 -9.39
N HIS A 172 8.33 25.17 -8.45
CA HIS A 172 7.35 24.51 -7.61
C HIS A 172 5.93 24.48 -8.21
N ILE A 173 5.72 25.01 -9.42
CA ILE A 173 4.39 25.05 -10.05
C ILE A 173 3.79 23.64 -10.20
N PRO A 174 4.53 22.61 -10.67
CA PRO A 174 3.97 21.27 -10.81
C PRO A 174 3.50 20.68 -9.47
N LEU A 175 4.28 20.86 -8.40
CA LEU A 175 3.96 20.36 -7.06
C LEU A 175 2.75 21.08 -6.45
N LEU A 176 2.67 22.41 -6.61
CA LEU A 176 1.50 23.18 -6.17
C LEU A 176 0.24 22.81 -6.97
N THR A 177 0.42 22.53 -8.27
CA THR A 177 -0.67 22.13 -9.15
C THR A 177 -1.18 20.74 -8.76
N SER A 178 -0.32 19.77 -8.47
CA SER A 178 -0.74 18.44 -8.03
C SER A 178 -1.54 18.51 -6.74
N ASN A 179 -1.07 19.27 -5.75
CA ASN A 179 -1.80 19.49 -4.49
C ASN A 179 -3.19 20.09 -4.72
N VAL A 180 -3.30 21.14 -5.56
CA VAL A 180 -4.60 21.75 -5.89
C VAL A 180 -5.53 20.73 -6.56
N LEU A 181 -5.03 19.96 -7.53
CA LEU A 181 -5.81 18.97 -8.26
C LEU A 181 -6.29 17.83 -7.35
N VAL A 182 -5.40 17.33 -6.48
CA VAL A 182 -5.71 16.32 -5.48
C VAL A 182 -6.75 16.83 -4.51
N SER A 183 -6.57 18.04 -3.97
CA SER A 183 -7.51 18.69 -3.07
C SER A 183 -8.88 18.88 -3.73
N LEU A 184 -8.91 19.29 -5.00
CA LEU A 184 -10.13 19.47 -5.77
C LEU A 184 -10.90 18.16 -5.92
N MET A 185 -10.21 17.10 -6.38
CA MET A 185 -10.79 15.76 -6.60
C MET A 185 -11.25 15.11 -5.28
N ALA A 186 -10.40 15.11 -4.25
CA ALA A 186 -10.70 14.47 -2.98
C ALA A 186 -11.86 15.16 -2.23
N SER A 187 -11.96 16.49 -2.35
CA SER A 187 -13.05 17.27 -1.73
C SER A 187 -14.37 17.14 -2.47
N SER A 188 -14.35 17.09 -3.81
CA SER A 188 -15.56 16.87 -4.60
C SER A 188 -16.02 15.41 -4.61
N ARG A 189 -15.09 14.46 -4.39
CA ARG A 189 -15.29 13.02 -4.59
C ARG A 189 -15.79 12.74 -6.02
N ASP A 190 -15.27 13.46 -7.00
CA ASP A 190 -15.74 13.37 -8.39
C ASP A 190 -15.22 12.11 -9.09
N GLU A 191 -16.10 11.39 -9.79
CA GLU A 191 -15.78 10.21 -10.61
C GLU A 191 -16.25 10.42 -12.06
N SER A 192 -16.32 11.67 -12.52
CA SER A 192 -16.72 11.96 -13.90
C SER A 192 -15.66 11.49 -14.91
N PRO A 193 -16.03 11.28 -16.19
CA PRO A 193 -15.05 10.94 -17.24
C PRO A 193 -13.91 11.94 -17.38
N ALA A 194 -14.16 13.23 -17.11
CA ALA A 194 -13.10 14.24 -17.11
C ALA A 194 -12.05 13.98 -16.02
N THR A 195 -12.48 13.45 -14.87
CA THR A 195 -11.60 13.07 -13.76
C THR A 195 -10.91 11.75 -14.05
N ILE A 196 -11.66 10.69 -14.34
CA ILE A 196 -11.15 9.33 -14.47
C ILE A 196 -10.30 9.14 -15.73
N ASP A 197 -10.82 9.53 -16.90
CA ASP A 197 -10.19 9.18 -18.18
C ASP A 197 -9.11 10.18 -18.60
N LYS A 198 -9.21 11.44 -18.12
CA LYS A 198 -8.35 12.54 -18.56
C LYS A 198 -7.38 13.02 -17.49
N ALA A 199 -7.87 13.36 -16.30
CA ALA A 199 -7.05 14.04 -15.29
C ALA A 199 -6.23 13.08 -14.41
N LEU A 200 -6.85 12.02 -13.88
CA LEU A 200 -6.19 11.05 -13.00
C LEU A 200 -4.95 10.39 -13.62
N PRO A 201 -4.94 9.98 -14.91
CA PRO A 201 -3.74 9.37 -15.50
C PRO A 201 -2.54 10.31 -15.46
N VAL A 202 -2.74 11.56 -15.86
CA VAL A 202 -1.68 12.58 -15.88
C VAL A 202 -1.18 12.89 -14.46
N ILE A 203 -2.09 12.98 -13.49
CA ILE A 203 -1.73 13.23 -12.09
C ILE A 203 -0.96 12.03 -11.53
N PHE A 204 -1.40 10.80 -11.77
CA PHE A 204 -0.70 9.61 -11.28
C PHE A 204 0.70 9.46 -11.86
N SER A 205 0.90 9.77 -13.15
CA SER A 205 2.24 9.81 -13.76
C SER A 205 3.13 10.89 -13.14
N TYR A 206 2.59 12.08 -12.85
CA TYR A 206 3.35 13.12 -12.13
C TYR A 206 3.72 12.65 -10.72
N LEU A 207 2.76 12.12 -9.96
CA LEU A 207 2.99 11.60 -8.61
C LEU A 207 3.98 10.42 -8.59
N SER A 208 4.01 9.60 -9.65
CA SER A 208 5.00 8.53 -9.81
C SER A 208 6.43 9.09 -9.82
N SER A 209 6.63 10.27 -10.41
CA SER A 209 7.93 10.94 -10.39
C SER A 209 8.33 11.43 -9.00
N LEU A 210 7.36 11.76 -8.13
CA LEU A 210 7.62 12.12 -6.74
C LEU A 210 7.96 10.88 -5.90
N THR A 211 7.22 9.78 -6.05
CA THR A 211 7.45 8.54 -5.29
C THR A 211 8.74 7.83 -5.68
N LYS A 212 9.26 8.06 -6.91
CA LYS A 212 10.56 7.58 -7.37
C LYS A 212 11.72 8.54 -7.03
N ASN A 213 11.45 9.72 -6.49
CA ASN A 213 12.47 10.73 -6.20
C ASN A 213 13.41 10.25 -5.08
N SER A 214 14.66 10.69 -5.03
CA SER A 214 15.57 10.37 -3.91
C SER A 214 15.23 11.13 -2.62
N ASP A 215 14.52 12.25 -2.70
CA ASP A 215 14.12 13.05 -1.56
C ASP A 215 12.92 12.41 -0.83
N ALA A 216 13.13 12.02 0.43
CA ALA A 216 12.10 11.35 1.24
C ALA A 216 10.88 12.24 1.50
N GLY A 217 11.03 13.57 1.53
CA GLY A 217 9.92 14.51 1.70
C GLY A 217 9.04 14.58 0.46
N LEU A 218 9.64 14.60 -0.73
CA LEU A 218 8.91 14.52 -2.00
C LEU A 218 8.25 13.15 -2.19
N GLN A 219 8.94 12.06 -1.84
CA GLN A 219 8.33 10.73 -1.83
C GLN A 219 7.09 10.71 -0.95
N ASP A 220 7.19 11.21 0.30
CA ASP A 220 6.09 11.23 1.25
C ASP A 220 4.90 12.07 0.75
N ILE A 221 5.16 13.25 0.16
CA ILE A 221 4.12 14.06 -0.50
C ILE A 221 3.38 13.23 -1.56
N GLY A 222 4.12 12.57 -2.46
CA GLY A 222 3.52 11.77 -3.52
C GLY A 222 2.63 10.64 -3.01
N VAL A 223 3.05 9.96 -1.94
CA VAL A 223 2.28 8.88 -1.31
C VAL A 223 1.03 9.40 -0.59
N GLN A 224 1.12 10.53 0.11
CA GLN A 224 -0.05 11.16 0.74
C GLN A 224 -1.07 11.64 -0.30
N GLU A 225 -0.60 12.21 -1.42
CA GLU A 225 -1.46 12.61 -2.54
C GLU A 225 -2.13 11.42 -3.20
N TYR A 226 -1.44 10.28 -3.37
CA TYR A 226 -2.08 9.02 -3.76
C TYR A 226 -3.20 8.63 -2.79
N SER A 227 -2.91 8.60 -1.48
CA SER A 227 -3.90 8.22 -0.48
C SER A 227 -5.16 9.09 -0.54
N SER A 228 -4.98 10.38 -0.79
CA SER A 228 -6.08 11.35 -0.93
C SER A 228 -6.94 11.09 -2.17
N LEU A 229 -6.35 10.58 -3.27
CA LEU A 229 -7.03 10.27 -4.53
C LEU A 229 -7.76 8.92 -4.53
N LEU A 230 -7.42 7.98 -3.64
CA LEU A 230 -8.06 6.64 -3.57
C LEU A 230 -9.40 6.64 -2.82
N TYR A 231 -10.23 7.66 -3.08
CA TYR A 231 -11.46 7.90 -2.33
C TYR A 231 -12.68 7.10 -2.79
N GLY A 232 -12.63 6.50 -3.98
CA GLY A 232 -13.75 5.81 -4.62
C GLY A 232 -13.29 4.61 -5.45
N ARG A 233 -14.23 3.79 -5.94
CA ARG A 233 -13.90 2.54 -6.64
C ARG A 233 -13.19 2.83 -7.96
N ASP A 234 -13.71 3.76 -8.75
CA ASP A 234 -13.19 4.05 -10.09
C ASP A 234 -11.77 4.64 -10.01
N THR A 235 -11.52 5.46 -8.99
CA THR A 235 -10.17 6.00 -8.71
C THR A 235 -9.15 4.90 -8.36
N ARG A 236 -9.56 3.89 -7.58
CA ARG A 236 -8.71 2.74 -7.22
C ARG A 236 -8.46 1.83 -8.41
N GLN A 237 -9.47 1.59 -9.24
CA GLN A 237 -9.32 0.83 -10.48
C GLN A 237 -8.38 1.54 -11.46
N GLN A 238 -8.47 2.87 -11.60
CA GLN A 238 -7.53 3.62 -12.44
C GLN A 238 -6.11 3.61 -11.87
N PHE A 239 -5.96 3.67 -10.54
CA PHE A 239 -4.67 3.54 -9.87
C PHE A 239 -4.03 2.18 -10.16
N TRP A 240 -4.82 1.10 -10.10
CA TRP A 240 -4.39 -0.25 -10.46
C TRP A 240 -4.10 -0.42 -11.96
N GLY A 241 -4.89 0.21 -12.82
CA GLY A 241 -4.68 0.23 -14.28
C GLY A 241 -3.32 0.79 -14.68
N GLN A 242 -2.71 1.64 -13.83
CA GLN A 242 -1.37 2.21 -13.99
C GLN A 242 -0.35 1.66 -12.98
N ARG A 243 -0.56 0.44 -12.45
CA ARG A 243 0.24 -0.16 -11.38
C ARG A 243 1.76 -0.20 -11.60
N SER A 244 2.22 -0.23 -12.85
CA SER A 244 3.66 -0.15 -13.18
C SER A 244 4.27 1.20 -12.76
N GLU A 245 3.49 2.28 -12.80
CA GLU A 245 3.88 3.62 -12.37
C GLU A 245 3.48 3.90 -10.92
N THR A 246 2.34 3.40 -10.47
CA THR A 246 1.76 3.74 -9.16
C THR A 246 2.16 2.76 -8.06
N VAL A 247 1.92 1.45 -8.24
CA VAL A 247 2.13 0.41 -7.21
C VAL A 247 3.59 -0.03 -7.14
N SER A 248 4.25 -0.20 -8.29
CA SER A 248 5.63 -0.72 -8.34
C SER A 248 6.62 0.07 -7.46
N PRO A 249 6.64 1.43 -7.47
CA PRO A 249 7.51 2.20 -6.58
C PRO A 249 7.17 2.00 -5.09
N LEU A 250 5.88 1.86 -4.76
CA LEU A 250 5.45 1.59 -3.39
C LEU A 250 5.94 0.23 -2.90
N ILE A 251 5.89 -0.79 -3.76
CA ILE A 251 6.45 -2.11 -3.47
C ILE A 251 7.96 -2.04 -3.25
N GLN A 252 8.69 -1.22 -4.01
CA GLN A 252 10.13 -1.02 -3.79
C GLN A 252 10.42 -0.42 -2.40
N ILE A 253 9.63 0.57 -1.97
CA ILE A 253 9.74 1.16 -0.62
C ILE A 253 9.43 0.08 0.44
N LEU A 254 8.39 -0.73 0.26
CA LEU A 254 8.05 -1.82 1.16
C LEU A 254 9.13 -2.90 1.24
N ARG A 255 9.75 -3.26 0.11
CA ARG A 255 10.88 -4.21 0.05
C ARG A 255 12.09 -3.65 0.78
N ALA A 256 12.43 -2.38 0.55
CA ALA A 256 13.50 -1.70 1.27
C ALA A 256 13.23 -1.73 2.79
N ALA A 257 12.01 -1.38 3.22
CA ALA A 257 11.59 -1.44 4.63
C ALA A 257 11.68 -2.84 5.24
N ALA A 258 11.45 -3.88 4.42
CA ALA A 258 11.62 -5.29 4.80
C ALA A 258 13.09 -5.77 4.77
N GLY A 259 14.04 -4.88 4.45
CA GLY A 259 15.47 -5.19 4.34
C GLY A 259 15.82 -6.04 3.12
N ILE A 260 15.08 -5.88 2.02
CA ILE A 260 15.29 -6.58 0.74
C ILE A 260 15.89 -5.56 -0.23
N GLY A 261 17.08 -5.83 -0.76
CA GLY A 261 17.70 -5.00 -1.79
C GLY A 261 16.91 -4.98 -3.10
N SER A 262 17.14 -3.99 -3.96
CA SER A 262 16.48 -3.89 -5.27
C SER A 262 16.83 -5.05 -6.21
N ASP A 263 18.02 -5.64 -6.04
CA ASP A 263 18.51 -6.84 -6.74
C ASP A 263 18.22 -8.15 -5.97
N ASP A 264 17.74 -8.06 -4.72
CA ASP A 264 17.46 -9.25 -3.93
C ASP A 264 16.10 -9.83 -4.33
N SER A 265 16.19 -11.07 -4.79
CA SER A 265 15.10 -11.88 -5.31
C SER A 265 13.99 -12.13 -4.29
N SER A 266 12.80 -12.52 -4.80
CA SER A 266 11.68 -13.05 -4.01
C SER A 266 12.13 -14.15 -3.05
N ALA A 267 13.15 -14.94 -3.38
CA ALA A 267 13.79 -15.92 -2.49
C ALA A 267 14.15 -15.38 -1.09
N SER A 268 14.50 -14.10 -0.94
CA SER A 268 14.80 -13.46 0.35
C SER A 268 13.57 -13.18 1.24
N LEU A 269 12.36 -13.20 0.66
CA LEU A 269 11.10 -13.17 1.40
C LEU A 269 10.82 -14.50 2.10
N TRP A 270 11.31 -15.58 1.50
CA TRP A 270 11.01 -16.96 1.88
C TRP A 270 12.16 -17.65 2.64
N SER A 271 13.37 -17.07 2.65
CA SER A 271 14.53 -17.59 3.40
C SER A 271 14.45 -17.28 4.90
N GLU A 272 14.57 -18.32 5.73
CA GLU A 272 14.55 -18.28 7.20
C GLU A 272 15.74 -17.53 7.84
N ASN A 273 16.86 -17.36 7.11
CA ASN A 273 18.17 -17.08 7.73
C ASN A 273 18.77 -15.70 7.45
N ALA A 274 18.00 -14.74 6.92
CA ALA A 274 18.44 -13.35 6.94
C ALA A 274 18.40 -12.87 8.41
N SER A 275 19.54 -13.02 9.10
CA SER A 275 19.80 -12.51 10.44
C SER A 275 19.20 -11.12 10.59
N THR A 276 18.08 -11.03 11.30
CA THR A 276 17.40 -9.77 11.62
C THR A 276 18.27 -9.00 12.58
N SER A 277 19.23 -8.26 12.03
CA SER A 277 19.85 -7.18 12.76
C SER A 277 18.74 -6.16 13.06
N ARG A 278 18.27 -6.12 14.32
CA ARG A 278 17.39 -5.05 14.83
C ARG A 278 18.15 -3.71 14.94
N THR A 279 19.04 -3.42 14.00
CA THR A 279 19.79 -2.17 13.90
C THR A 279 18.97 -1.15 13.10
N GLY A 280 17.77 -0.85 13.59
CA GLY A 280 17.03 0.33 13.20
C GLY A 280 17.22 1.37 14.30
N PHE A 281 17.96 2.43 14.01
CA PHE A 281 17.98 3.65 14.81
C PHE A 281 16.53 4.12 15.03
N GLU A 282 16.25 4.65 16.22
CA GLU A 282 14.92 5.08 16.66
C GLU A 282 14.24 5.94 15.58
N GLY A 283 13.33 5.36 14.78
CA GLY A 283 12.63 6.06 13.69
C GLY A 283 12.73 5.47 12.27
N SER A 284 13.60 4.49 12.01
CA SER A 284 13.74 3.85 10.69
C SER A 284 13.65 2.32 10.79
N LEU A 285 13.01 1.69 9.79
CA LEU A 285 13.07 0.23 9.58
C LEU A 285 14.26 -0.13 8.68
N GLY A 286 14.37 -1.42 8.31
CA GLY A 286 15.40 -1.90 7.40
C GLY A 286 15.48 -1.05 6.12
N GLY A 287 16.66 -0.98 5.51
CA GLY A 287 16.85 -0.28 4.24
C GLY A 287 16.73 1.26 4.29
N GLY A 288 16.66 1.89 5.46
CA GLY A 288 16.66 3.36 5.61
C GLY A 288 15.31 4.04 5.38
N VAL A 289 14.21 3.27 5.32
CA VAL A 289 12.86 3.82 5.15
C VAL A 289 12.33 4.35 6.48
N GLY A 290 11.98 5.64 6.49
CA GLY A 290 11.38 6.31 7.66
C GLY A 290 9.99 5.76 7.99
N LEU A 291 9.66 5.66 9.29
CA LEU A 291 8.40 5.09 9.76
C LEU A 291 7.13 5.81 9.23
N GLN A 292 7.21 7.13 9.04
CA GLN A 292 6.09 7.92 8.52
C GLN A 292 5.78 7.57 7.06
N LEU A 293 6.81 7.56 6.21
CA LEU A 293 6.68 7.13 4.81
C LEU A 293 6.14 5.70 4.73
N LEU A 294 6.68 4.77 5.53
CA LEU A 294 6.16 3.40 5.56
C LEU A 294 4.67 3.36 5.90
N TYR A 295 4.23 4.12 6.92
CA TYR A 295 2.83 4.18 7.29
C TYR A 295 1.95 4.68 6.14
N HIS A 296 2.35 5.75 5.44
CA HIS A 296 1.60 6.26 4.30
C HIS A 296 1.56 5.27 3.13
N VAL A 297 2.66 4.57 2.85
CA VAL A 297 2.69 3.54 1.80
C VAL A 297 1.74 2.38 2.16
N LEU A 298 1.77 1.91 3.41
CA LEU A 298 0.85 0.90 3.90
C LEU A 298 -0.61 1.37 3.83
N LEU A 299 -0.87 2.66 4.05
CA LEU A 299 -2.21 3.23 3.96
C LEU A 299 -2.74 3.20 2.53
N VAL A 300 -1.92 3.59 1.55
CA VAL A 300 -2.26 3.51 0.12
C VAL A 300 -2.56 2.07 -0.29
N MET A 301 -1.72 1.11 0.11
CA MET A 301 -1.93 -0.29 -0.20
C MET A 301 -3.17 -0.88 0.50
N TRP A 302 -3.46 -0.45 1.74
CA TRP A 302 -4.71 -0.80 2.42
C TRP A 302 -5.93 -0.26 1.68
N GLN A 303 -5.89 0.99 1.21
CA GLN A 303 -6.98 1.55 0.39
C GLN A 303 -7.16 0.77 -0.92
N LEU A 304 -6.07 0.39 -1.59
CA LEU A 304 -6.14 -0.45 -2.80
C LEU A 304 -6.76 -1.83 -2.51
N SER A 305 -6.48 -2.41 -1.34
CA SER A 305 -7.00 -3.74 -0.95
C SER A 305 -8.52 -3.83 -0.83
N PHE A 306 -9.26 -2.72 -0.85
CA PHE A 306 -10.72 -2.76 -0.98
C PHE A 306 -11.18 -3.35 -2.32
N GLU A 307 -10.33 -3.31 -3.36
CA GLU A 307 -10.54 -3.97 -4.65
C GLU A 307 -9.91 -5.37 -4.70
N ALA A 308 -9.66 -6.01 -3.53
CA ALA A 308 -8.93 -7.27 -3.40
C ALA A 308 -9.40 -8.39 -4.34
N ALA A 309 -10.69 -8.48 -4.63
CA ALA A 309 -11.23 -9.50 -5.54
C ALA A 309 -10.74 -9.35 -6.99
N GLU A 310 -10.38 -8.13 -7.41
CA GLU A 310 -9.89 -7.84 -8.77
C GLU A 310 -8.36 -7.77 -8.82
N VAL A 311 -7.70 -7.33 -7.74
CA VAL A 311 -6.26 -7.03 -7.76
C VAL A 311 -5.40 -8.04 -6.98
N GLY A 312 -6.00 -8.90 -6.15
CA GLY A 312 -5.27 -9.67 -5.14
C GLY A 312 -4.33 -10.73 -5.70
N ASP A 313 -4.80 -11.51 -6.68
CA ASP A 313 -3.99 -12.54 -7.33
C ASP A 313 -2.84 -11.91 -8.12
N ASP A 314 -3.12 -10.89 -8.93
CA ASP A 314 -2.10 -10.16 -9.70
C ASP A 314 -1.06 -9.48 -8.79
N LEU A 315 -1.49 -8.86 -7.67
CA LEU A 315 -0.57 -8.29 -6.67
C LEU A 315 0.39 -9.36 -6.11
N ASN A 316 -0.12 -10.57 -5.88
CA ASN A 316 0.70 -11.65 -5.40
C ASN A 316 1.63 -12.19 -6.48
N ASP A 317 1.13 -12.41 -7.69
CA ASP A 317 1.89 -12.93 -8.82
C ASP A 317 3.02 -11.98 -9.27
N GLU A 318 2.78 -10.67 -9.23
CA GLU A 318 3.78 -9.66 -9.62
C GLU A 318 4.78 -9.34 -8.50
N TYR A 319 4.37 -9.40 -7.22
CA TYR A 319 5.15 -8.81 -6.12
C TYR A 319 5.36 -9.69 -4.88
N ASP A 320 4.81 -10.90 -4.82
CA ASP A 320 4.80 -11.76 -3.63
C ASP A 320 4.17 -11.06 -2.41
N ILE A 321 3.08 -10.31 -2.63
CA ILE A 321 2.53 -9.37 -1.64
C ILE A 321 2.23 -10.02 -0.28
N VAL A 322 1.72 -11.27 -0.27
CA VAL A 322 1.37 -11.98 0.97
C VAL A 322 2.62 -12.24 1.81
N SER A 323 3.71 -12.65 1.18
CA SER A 323 4.98 -12.94 1.85
C SER A 323 5.71 -11.67 2.27
N LEU A 324 5.68 -10.63 1.44
CA LEU A 324 6.18 -9.30 1.79
C LEU A 324 5.47 -8.74 3.02
N TYR A 325 4.14 -8.80 3.06
CA TYR A 325 3.35 -8.33 4.19
C TYR A 325 3.57 -9.20 5.43
N THR A 326 3.72 -10.51 5.28
CA THR A 326 4.06 -11.40 6.41
C THR A 326 5.42 -11.07 7.02
N LYS A 327 6.43 -10.74 6.18
CA LYS A 327 7.76 -10.28 6.64
C LYS A 327 7.67 -8.92 7.33
N LEU A 328 6.97 -7.95 6.73
CA LEU A 328 6.74 -6.63 7.32
C LEU A 328 6.01 -6.73 8.66
N LEU A 329 5.01 -7.61 8.77
CA LEU A 329 4.27 -7.84 10.02
C LEU A 329 5.20 -8.30 11.15
N ARG A 330 6.17 -9.17 10.83
CA ARG A 330 7.19 -9.64 11.78
C ARG A 330 8.11 -8.51 12.26
N LEU A 331 8.41 -7.56 11.39
CA LEU A 331 9.27 -6.41 11.66
C LEU A 331 8.52 -5.22 12.27
N SER A 332 7.20 -5.18 12.15
CA SER A 332 6.37 -4.01 12.49
C SER A 332 6.55 -3.58 13.95
N PRO A 333 7.09 -2.37 14.20
CA PRO A 333 7.41 -1.93 15.55
C PRO A 333 6.25 -1.20 16.23
N LYS A 334 5.26 -0.71 15.45
CA LYS A 334 4.19 0.17 15.93
C LYS A 334 2.81 -0.40 15.61
N GLU A 335 1.86 -0.09 16.48
CA GLU A 335 0.48 -0.57 16.38
C GLU A 335 -0.22 -0.10 15.09
N LYS A 336 -0.02 1.17 14.70
CA LYS A 336 -0.61 1.74 13.47
C LYS A 336 -0.17 1.01 12.20
N THR A 337 1.11 0.68 12.08
CA THR A 337 1.62 -0.07 10.91
C THR A 337 1.16 -1.52 10.95
N THR A 338 1.13 -2.14 12.14
CA THR A 338 0.58 -3.50 12.32
C THR A 338 -0.88 -3.56 11.91
N ARG A 339 -1.70 -2.58 12.30
CA ARG A 339 -3.10 -2.46 11.88
C ARG A 339 -3.24 -2.49 10.37
N LEU A 340 -2.57 -1.58 9.67
CA LEU A 340 -2.67 -1.54 8.21
C LEU A 340 -2.21 -2.84 7.53
N ILE A 341 -1.14 -3.47 8.02
CA ILE A 341 -0.65 -4.74 7.47
C ILE A 341 -1.69 -5.85 7.68
N VAL A 342 -2.24 -5.99 8.89
CA VAL A 342 -3.24 -7.03 9.21
C VAL A 342 -4.53 -6.81 8.43
N SER A 343 -5.07 -5.58 8.40
CA SER A 343 -6.29 -5.27 7.65
C SER A 343 -6.11 -5.49 6.14
N THR A 344 -4.94 -5.15 5.59
CA THR A 344 -4.63 -5.40 4.16
C THR A 344 -4.59 -6.89 3.86
N LEU A 345 -3.90 -7.69 4.70
CA LEU A 345 -3.87 -9.14 4.57
C LEU A 345 -5.28 -9.75 4.67
N LEU A 346 -6.10 -9.28 5.62
CA LEU A 346 -7.48 -9.74 5.77
C LEU A 346 -8.32 -9.46 4.53
N ASN A 347 -8.23 -8.26 3.95
CA ASN A 347 -8.93 -7.90 2.72
C ASN A 347 -8.51 -8.80 1.55
N LEU A 348 -7.20 -8.98 1.33
CA LEU A 348 -6.68 -9.80 0.24
C LEU A 348 -7.07 -11.28 0.40
N LEU A 349 -6.86 -11.86 1.59
CA LEU A 349 -7.07 -13.27 1.85
C LEU A 349 -8.55 -13.64 1.91
N SER A 350 -9.40 -12.78 2.45
CA SER A 350 -10.86 -13.05 2.52
C SER A 350 -11.52 -13.10 1.14
N LYS A 351 -11.01 -12.34 0.17
CA LYS A 351 -11.53 -12.30 -1.21
C LYS A 351 -10.91 -13.35 -2.14
N ASN A 352 -9.69 -13.78 -1.88
CA ASN A 352 -8.93 -14.70 -2.74
C ASN A 352 -8.52 -15.97 -1.98
N GLN A 353 -9.50 -16.63 -1.34
CA GLN A 353 -9.23 -17.72 -0.41
C GLN A 353 -8.57 -18.93 -1.07
N ASN A 354 -8.97 -19.26 -2.29
CA ASN A 354 -8.49 -20.46 -2.99
C ASN A 354 -7.03 -20.35 -3.43
N THR A 355 -6.57 -19.14 -3.72
CA THR A 355 -5.26 -18.85 -4.30
C THR A 355 -4.28 -18.32 -3.24
N LEU A 356 -4.70 -17.41 -2.36
CA LEU A 356 -3.79 -16.71 -1.46
C LEU A 356 -3.68 -17.33 -0.04
N LEU A 357 -4.69 -18.04 0.47
CA LEU A 357 -4.56 -18.75 1.76
C LEU A 357 -3.45 -19.83 1.77
N PRO A 358 -3.29 -20.67 0.72
CA PRO A 358 -2.15 -21.60 0.68
C PRO A 358 -0.81 -20.87 0.81
N ILE A 359 -0.67 -19.73 0.11
CA ILE A 359 0.53 -18.89 0.12
C ILE A 359 0.79 -18.31 1.52
N ALA A 360 -0.26 -17.84 2.19
CA ALA A 360 -0.18 -17.33 3.56
C ALA A 360 0.28 -18.40 4.58
N VAL A 361 -0.20 -19.64 4.43
CA VAL A 361 0.24 -20.76 5.26
C VAL A 361 1.71 -21.09 5.00
N LEU A 362 2.12 -21.16 3.73
CA LEU A 362 3.52 -21.36 3.34
C LEU A 362 4.44 -20.25 3.88
N ALA A 363 3.96 -19.01 3.89
CA ALA A 363 4.68 -17.85 4.45
C ALA A 363 4.76 -17.85 5.99
N ARG A 364 4.19 -18.87 6.66
CA ARG A 364 4.11 -19.01 8.13
C ARG A 364 3.30 -17.91 8.81
N LEU A 365 2.31 -17.33 8.12
CA LEU A 365 1.43 -16.32 8.69
C LEU A 365 0.64 -16.85 9.91
N PRO A 366 0.08 -18.08 9.93
CA PRO A 366 -0.69 -18.57 11.09
C PRO A 366 0.12 -18.57 12.40
N ALA A 367 1.36 -19.06 12.35
CA ALA A 367 2.26 -19.07 13.51
C ALA A 367 2.61 -17.65 13.98
N LEU A 368 2.81 -16.71 13.04
CA LEU A 368 3.06 -15.31 13.36
C LEU A 368 1.84 -14.65 14.02
N LEU A 369 0.64 -14.89 13.52
CA LEU A 369 -0.59 -14.37 14.11
C LEU A 369 -0.83 -14.91 15.52
N GLN A 370 -0.53 -16.19 15.76
CA GLN A 370 -0.62 -16.79 17.09
C GLN A 370 0.33 -16.10 18.09
N ASN A 371 1.55 -15.78 17.66
CA ASN A 371 2.50 -15.03 18.48
C ASN A 371 2.03 -13.59 18.75
N LEU A 372 1.43 -12.94 17.75
CA LEU A 372 0.89 -11.59 17.89
C LEU A 372 -0.35 -11.55 18.79
N ALA A 373 -1.21 -12.57 18.75
CA ALA A 373 -2.40 -12.68 19.60
C ALA A 373 -2.05 -12.72 21.11
N GLY A 374 -0.85 -13.18 21.46
CA GLY A 374 -0.35 -13.13 22.84
C GLY A 374 0.06 -11.73 23.33
N ARG A 375 0.14 -10.74 22.42
CA ARG A 375 0.49 -9.35 22.75
C ARG A 375 -0.78 -8.56 23.09
N GLN A 376 -0.66 -7.53 23.93
CA GLN A 376 -1.76 -6.61 24.21
C GLN A 376 -1.74 -5.42 23.25
N PHE A 377 -2.81 -5.27 22.47
CA PHE A 377 -3.07 -4.12 21.61
C PHE A 377 -4.27 -3.32 22.14
N PRO A 378 -4.16 -2.03 22.48
CA PRO A 378 -5.30 -1.22 22.87
C PRO A 378 -6.32 -0.99 21.75
N ASP A 379 -5.89 -0.92 20.48
CA ASP A 379 -6.76 -0.72 19.32
C ASP A 379 -7.76 -1.88 19.13
N PRO A 380 -9.09 -1.61 19.22
CA PRO A 380 -10.12 -2.64 19.10
C PRO A 380 -10.23 -3.19 17.67
N ASP A 381 -10.02 -2.36 16.66
CA ASP A 381 -10.18 -2.78 15.26
C ASP A 381 -9.01 -3.69 14.86
N LEU A 382 -7.79 -3.40 15.33
CA LEU A 382 -6.65 -4.31 15.14
C LEU A 382 -6.91 -5.68 15.80
N LYS A 383 -7.54 -5.72 16.99
CA LYS A 383 -7.89 -6.98 17.65
C LYS A 383 -8.91 -7.77 16.85
N GLU A 384 -9.95 -7.09 16.35
CA GLU A 384 -11.00 -7.71 15.54
C GLU A 384 -10.44 -8.27 14.24
N ASP A 385 -9.64 -7.49 13.51
CA ASP A 385 -9.01 -7.92 12.26
C ASP A 385 -8.05 -9.09 12.50
N LEU A 386 -7.27 -9.06 13.60
CA LEU A 386 -6.36 -10.13 13.96
C LEU A 386 -7.11 -11.43 14.29
N SER A 387 -8.22 -11.35 15.03
CA SER A 387 -9.07 -12.52 15.31
C SER A 387 -9.66 -13.08 14.04
N SER A 388 -10.25 -12.22 13.20
CA SER A 388 -10.89 -12.60 11.94
C SER A 388 -9.90 -13.27 10.98
N LEU A 389 -8.69 -12.71 10.85
CA LEU A 389 -7.66 -13.26 9.99
C LEU A 389 -7.13 -14.61 10.51
N ARG A 390 -7.01 -14.76 11.83
CA ARG A 390 -6.62 -16.04 12.44
C ARG A 390 -7.70 -17.10 12.22
N GLU A 391 -8.96 -16.77 12.47
CA GLU A 391 -10.09 -17.69 12.27
C GLU A 391 -10.18 -18.16 10.81
N LEU A 392 -9.96 -17.25 9.85
CA LEU A 392 -9.91 -17.59 8.43
C LEU A 392 -8.82 -18.62 8.10
N LEU A 393 -7.61 -18.44 8.63
CA LEU A 393 -6.48 -19.34 8.39
C LEU A 393 -6.59 -20.65 9.16
N ASP A 394 -7.13 -20.63 10.38
CA ASP A 394 -7.37 -21.81 11.18
C ASP A 394 -8.42 -22.71 10.52
N GLU A 395 -9.50 -22.12 9.99
CA GLU A 395 -10.53 -22.87 9.26
C GLU A 395 -9.97 -23.50 7.98
N TYR A 396 -9.17 -22.75 7.22
CA TYR A 396 -8.48 -23.28 6.04
C TYR A 396 -7.56 -24.45 6.41
N THR A 397 -6.73 -24.30 7.44
CA THR A 397 -5.77 -25.34 7.87
C THR A 397 -6.48 -26.58 8.43
N ARG A 398 -7.64 -26.41 9.06
CA ARG A 398 -8.44 -27.53 9.60
C ARG A 398 -9.13 -28.35 8.53
N THR A 399 -9.55 -27.71 7.43
CA THR A 399 -10.41 -28.33 6.41
C THR A 399 -9.62 -28.89 5.23
N LYS A 400 -8.39 -28.45 5.01
CA LYS A 400 -7.57 -28.88 3.86
C LYS A 400 -6.81 -30.16 4.15
N THR A 401 -6.84 -31.09 3.21
CA THR A 401 -5.99 -32.29 3.24
C THR A 401 -4.61 -31.96 2.68
N THR A 402 -3.60 -32.79 2.96
CA THR A 402 -2.24 -32.66 2.38
C THR A 402 -2.25 -32.69 0.85
N PHE A 403 -3.25 -33.34 0.24
CA PHE A 403 -3.49 -33.30 -1.20
C PHE A 403 -3.96 -31.91 -1.67
N ASP A 404 -4.91 -31.31 -0.96
CA ASP A 404 -5.43 -29.99 -1.31
C ASP A 404 -4.36 -28.89 -1.10
N GLU A 405 -3.50 -29.05 -0.10
CA GLU A 405 -2.33 -28.19 0.12
C GLU A 405 -1.38 -28.26 -1.07
N TYR A 406 -1.03 -29.47 -1.53
CA TYR A 406 -0.17 -29.65 -2.71
C TYR A 406 -0.79 -29.04 -3.98
N VAL A 407 -2.09 -29.29 -4.23
CA VAL A 407 -2.78 -28.71 -5.39
C VAL A 407 -2.82 -27.19 -5.29
N GLY A 408 -3.07 -26.62 -4.11
CA GLY A 408 -3.03 -25.18 -3.87
C GLY A 408 -1.65 -24.58 -4.13
N GLU A 409 -0.60 -25.24 -3.66
CA GLU A 409 0.79 -24.84 -3.88
C GLU A 409 1.15 -24.86 -5.38
N VAL A 410 0.80 -25.92 -6.10
CA VAL A 410 0.98 -25.98 -7.57
C VAL A 410 0.17 -24.89 -8.28
N ASN A 411 -1.06 -24.63 -7.86
CA ASN A 411 -1.89 -23.59 -8.46
C ASN A 411 -1.33 -22.18 -8.25
N SER A 412 -0.70 -21.93 -7.10
CA SER A 412 0.00 -20.67 -6.80
C SER A 412 1.24 -20.42 -7.65
N GLY A 413 1.81 -21.47 -8.25
CA GLY A 413 3.03 -21.41 -9.04
C GLY A 413 4.34 -21.30 -8.25
N HIS A 414 4.28 -21.02 -6.94
CA HIS A 414 5.45 -20.80 -6.08
C HIS A 414 5.73 -22.02 -5.20
N LEU A 415 6.40 -23.03 -5.78
CA LEU A 415 6.70 -24.27 -5.07
C LEU A 415 7.78 -24.06 -3.99
N ARG A 416 7.56 -24.67 -2.82
CA ARG A 416 8.51 -24.69 -1.69
C ARG A 416 8.71 -26.11 -1.20
N TRP A 417 9.82 -26.33 -0.51
CA TRP A 417 10.07 -27.61 0.13
C TRP A 417 9.14 -27.78 1.34
N SER A 418 7.91 -28.20 1.09
CA SER A 418 6.87 -28.53 2.06
C SER A 418 6.76 -30.06 2.23
N PRO A 419 6.09 -30.57 3.28
CA PRO A 419 5.97 -32.00 3.52
C PRO A 419 5.46 -32.83 2.32
N PRO A 420 4.45 -32.40 1.53
CA PRO A 420 4.02 -33.10 0.32
C PRO A 420 5.16 -33.42 -0.67
N HIS A 421 6.05 -32.46 -0.93
CA HIS A 421 7.15 -32.64 -1.89
C HIS A 421 8.22 -33.64 -1.45
N ARG A 422 8.33 -33.90 -0.14
CA ARG A 422 9.37 -34.78 0.44
C ARG A 422 8.84 -36.13 0.92
N ASN A 423 7.54 -36.25 1.16
CA ASN A 423 6.96 -37.42 1.80
C ASN A 423 6.64 -38.52 0.76
N THR A 424 7.35 -39.65 0.83
CA THR A 424 7.13 -40.79 -0.07
C THR A 424 5.74 -41.42 0.09
N VAL A 425 5.17 -41.40 1.30
CA VAL A 425 3.81 -41.93 1.56
C VAL A 425 2.77 -41.07 0.86
N PHE A 426 2.94 -39.74 0.88
CA PHE A 426 2.07 -38.82 0.15
C PHE A 426 2.02 -39.18 -1.34
N TRP A 427 3.19 -39.37 -1.96
CA TRP A 427 3.26 -39.69 -3.39
C TRP A 427 2.69 -41.07 -3.72
N ALA A 428 2.97 -42.09 -2.88
CA ALA A 428 2.39 -43.42 -3.06
C ALA A 428 0.86 -43.42 -3.04
N GLU A 429 0.26 -42.59 -2.19
CA GLU A 429 -1.20 -42.48 -2.05
C GLU A 429 -1.85 -41.58 -3.11
N ASN A 430 -1.16 -40.51 -3.53
CA ASN A 430 -1.78 -39.41 -4.28
C ASN A 430 -1.32 -39.26 -5.72
N ALA A 431 -0.21 -39.87 -6.16
CA ALA A 431 0.36 -39.64 -7.49
C ALA A 431 -0.62 -39.92 -8.64
N ARG A 432 -1.39 -41.02 -8.56
CA ARG A 432 -2.43 -41.34 -9.57
C ARG A 432 -3.55 -40.30 -9.57
N LYS A 433 -3.98 -39.87 -8.39
CA LYS A 433 -4.99 -38.82 -8.21
C LYS A 433 -4.50 -37.49 -8.81
N ILE A 434 -3.24 -37.11 -8.59
CA ILE A 434 -2.62 -35.90 -9.17
C ILE A 434 -2.67 -35.93 -10.71
N LEU A 435 -2.34 -37.07 -11.33
CA LEU A 435 -2.35 -37.23 -12.79
C LEU A 435 -3.74 -37.16 -13.41
N GLU A 436 -4.77 -37.52 -12.65
CA GLU A 436 -6.17 -37.59 -13.09
C GLU A 436 -6.98 -36.33 -12.70
N HIS A 437 -6.53 -35.59 -11.69
CA HIS A 437 -7.23 -34.44 -11.12
C HIS A 437 -7.62 -33.43 -12.20
N GLU A 438 -8.92 -33.15 -12.31
CA GLU A 438 -9.50 -32.21 -13.28
C GLU A 438 -8.95 -32.42 -14.71
N ASN A 439 -8.94 -33.68 -15.14
CA ASN A 439 -8.42 -34.08 -16.44
C ASN A 439 -6.93 -33.71 -16.64
N GLY A 440 -6.11 -33.86 -15.60
CA GLY A 440 -4.68 -33.57 -15.62
C GLY A 440 -4.34 -32.08 -15.54
N GLU A 441 -5.15 -31.28 -14.85
CA GLU A 441 -4.89 -29.85 -14.68
C GLU A 441 -3.60 -29.58 -13.90
N VAL A 442 -3.38 -30.32 -12.80
CA VAL A 442 -2.22 -30.14 -11.91
C VAL A 442 -0.90 -30.32 -12.68
N ILE A 443 -0.82 -31.34 -13.54
CA ILE A 443 0.39 -31.57 -14.37
C ILE A 443 0.54 -30.56 -15.50
N ARG A 444 -0.55 -30.00 -16.04
CA ARG A 444 -0.49 -28.87 -16.98
C ARG A 444 0.06 -27.62 -16.29
N LYS A 445 -0.36 -27.37 -15.05
CA LYS A 445 0.14 -26.25 -14.24
C LYS A 445 1.62 -26.44 -13.90
N LEU A 446 2.05 -27.64 -13.52
CA LEU A 446 3.49 -27.95 -13.37
C LEU A 446 4.29 -27.68 -14.64
N ALA A 447 3.77 -28.05 -15.82
CA ALA A 447 4.43 -27.74 -17.09
C ALA A 447 4.55 -26.23 -17.32
N GLN A 448 3.51 -25.45 -17.00
CA GLN A 448 3.55 -23.99 -17.07
C GLN A 448 4.56 -23.38 -16.09
N ILE A 449 4.64 -23.91 -14.85
CA ILE A 449 5.64 -23.49 -13.86
C ILE A 449 7.04 -23.75 -14.41
N MET A 450 7.32 -24.95 -14.90
CA MET A 450 8.65 -25.32 -15.39
C MET A 450 9.06 -24.55 -16.66
N ALA A 451 8.10 -24.07 -17.45
CA ALA A 451 8.37 -23.26 -18.65
C ALA A 451 8.86 -21.84 -18.32
N LYS A 452 8.57 -21.32 -17.11
CA LYS A 452 9.08 -20.02 -16.67
C LYS A 452 10.58 -20.12 -16.32
N PRO A 453 11.36 -19.05 -16.50
CA PRO A 453 12.81 -19.07 -16.29
C PRO A 453 13.23 -19.10 -14.81
N TRP A 454 12.38 -18.58 -13.91
CA TRP A 454 12.64 -18.50 -12.47
C TRP A 454 14.04 -18.01 -12.10
N GLU A 455 14.52 -16.96 -12.78
CA GLU A 455 15.90 -16.44 -12.58
C GLU A 455 16.21 -16.12 -11.12
N ASN A 456 15.18 -15.68 -10.40
CA ASN A 456 15.26 -15.22 -9.02
C ASN A 456 14.82 -16.29 -8.00
N ASP A 457 14.38 -17.48 -8.44
CA ASP A 457 13.89 -18.53 -7.53
C ASP A 457 14.00 -19.94 -8.16
N LYS A 458 15.25 -20.35 -8.44
CA LYS A 458 15.55 -21.64 -9.06
C LYS A 458 15.08 -22.85 -8.23
N ALA A 459 14.81 -22.68 -6.93
CA ALA A 459 14.26 -23.74 -6.08
C ALA A 459 12.90 -24.26 -6.60
N VAL A 460 12.09 -23.40 -7.21
CA VAL A 460 10.80 -23.81 -7.82
C VAL A 460 11.02 -24.87 -8.91
N LEU A 461 12.04 -24.68 -9.75
CA LEU A 461 12.39 -25.63 -10.81
C LEU A 461 12.92 -26.94 -10.22
N ALA A 462 13.75 -26.89 -9.17
CA ALA A 462 14.26 -28.08 -8.50
C ALA A 462 13.13 -28.92 -7.88
N ILE A 463 12.18 -28.27 -7.20
CA ILE A 463 11.02 -28.95 -6.60
C ILE A 463 10.11 -29.53 -7.68
N ALA A 464 9.84 -28.78 -8.75
CA ALA A 464 9.07 -29.29 -9.87
C ALA A 464 9.74 -30.53 -10.50
N CYS A 465 11.06 -30.52 -10.68
CA CYS A 465 11.79 -31.71 -11.13
C CYS A 465 11.63 -32.89 -10.18
N ASN A 466 11.78 -32.68 -8.86
CA ASN A 466 11.55 -33.71 -7.85
C ASN A 466 10.16 -34.34 -7.96
N ASP A 467 9.12 -33.51 -8.04
CA ASP A 467 7.72 -33.93 -8.08
C ASP A 467 7.42 -34.74 -9.34
N ILE A 468 7.92 -34.27 -10.48
CA ILE A 468 7.83 -34.99 -11.76
C ILE A 468 8.53 -36.34 -11.66
N GLY A 469 9.71 -36.40 -11.03
CA GLY A 469 10.40 -37.66 -10.75
C GLY A 469 9.59 -38.62 -9.87
N CYS A 470 8.91 -38.11 -8.85
CA CYS A 470 7.99 -38.90 -8.02
C CYS A 470 6.82 -39.45 -8.85
N LEU A 471 6.15 -38.62 -9.67
CA LEU A 471 5.06 -39.07 -10.53
C LEU A 471 5.46 -40.20 -11.49
N VAL A 472 6.67 -40.11 -12.05
CA VAL A 472 7.23 -41.11 -12.97
C VAL A 472 7.47 -42.45 -12.28
N ARG A 473 7.94 -42.41 -11.03
CA ARG A 473 8.25 -43.59 -10.22
C ARG A 473 6.98 -44.25 -9.67
N GLU A 474 6.06 -43.47 -9.15
CA GLU A 474 4.84 -43.99 -8.52
C GLU A 474 3.78 -44.45 -9.54
N VAL A 475 3.70 -43.80 -10.71
CA VAL A 475 2.70 -44.11 -11.75
C VAL A 475 3.38 -44.36 -13.11
N PRO A 476 4.20 -45.43 -13.20
CA PRO A 476 5.01 -45.73 -14.37
C PRO A 476 4.23 -45.84 -15.68
N GLU A 477 3.01 -46.35 -15.64
CA GLU A 477 2.15 -46.58 -16.80
C GLU A 477 1.61 -45.28 -17.42
N LYS A 478 1.63 -44.15 -16.68
CA LYS A 478 1.15 -42.84 -17.15
C LYS A 478 2.26 -41.89 -17.59
N ARG A 479 3.52 -42.33 -17.65
CA ARG A 479 4.64 -41.49 -18.10
C ARG A 479 4.43 -40.84 -19.47
N SER A 480 3.75 -41.52 -20.39
CA SER A 480 3.45 -40.98 -21.72
C SER A 480 2.58 -39.71 -21.66
N GLN A 481 1.75 -39.55 -20.61
CA GLN A 481 0.99 -38.33 -20.36
C GLN A 481 1.92 -37.14 -20.06
N LEU A 482 2.95 -37.36 -19.24
CA LEU A 482 3.95 -36.35 -18.90
C LEU A 482 4.82 -35.99 -20.12
N GLU A 483 5.18 -37.00 -20.94
CA GLU A 483 5.93 -36.80 -22.17
C GLU A 483 5.14 -35.96 -23.20
N LYS A 484 3.84 -36.21 -23.37
CA LYS A 484 2.96 -35.43 -24.25
C LYS A 484 2.86 -33.95 -23.84
N LEU A 485 3.03 -33.64 -22.55
CA LEU A 485 3.07 -32.27 -22.03
C LEU A 485 4.46 -31.62 -22.14
N GLY A 486 5.46 -32.30 -22.70
CA GLY A 486 6.81 -31.79 -22.87
C GLY A 486 7.66 -31.79 -21.59
N LEU A 487 7.16 -32.36 -20.48
CA LEU A 487 7.84 -32.33 -19.19
C LEU A 487 9.18 -33.09 -19.21
N LYS A 488 9.25 -34.23 -19.92
CA LYS A 488 10.51 -34.98 -20.07
C LYS A 488 11.58 -34.16 -20.78
N THR A 489 11.22 -33.51 -21.89
CA THR A 489 12.13 -32.63 -22.63
C THR A 489 12.59 -31.48 -21.74
N ARG A 490 11.67 -30.85 -21.01
CA ARG A 490 12.01 -29.75 -20.10
C ARG A 490 12.93 -30.20 -18.96
N VAL A 491 12.70 -31.37 -18.37
CA VAL A 491 13.62 -31.96 -17.37
C VAL A 491 15.01 -32.17 -17.97
N MET A 492 15.11 -32.66 -19.22
CA MET A 492 16.40 -32.84 -19.90
C MET A 492 17.13 -31.52 -20.14
N GLU A 493 16.42 -30.44 -20.48
CA GLU A 493 17.01 -29.10 -20.61
C GLU A 493 17.56 -28.60 -19.26
N LEU A 494 16.81 -28.81 -18.18
CA LEU A 494 17.17 -28.35 -16.83
C LEU A 494 18.39 -29.06 -16.24
N MET A 495 18.83 -30.18 -16.82
CA MET A 495 20.11 -30.83 -16.45
C MET A 495 21.34 -29.99 -16.79
N ALA A 496 21.19 -29.03 -17.71
CA ALA A 496 22.25 -28.11 -18.09
C ALA A 496 22.19 -26.76 -17.35
N GLU A 497 21.24 -26.58 -16.42
CA GLU A 497 21.13 -25.36 -15.62
C GLU A 497 22.37 -25.15 -14.73
N ALA A 498 22.68 -23.87 -14.47
CA ALA A 498 23.81 -23.48 -13.65
C ALA A 498 23.59 -23.81 -12.16
N ASP A 499 22.34 -23.79 -11.70
CA ASP A 499 21.99 -24.11 -10.32
C ASP A 499 22.16 -25.61 -10.04
N GLU A 500 22.98 -25.95 -9.04
CA GLU A 500 23.31 -27.34 -8.72
C GLU A 500 22.11 -28.15 -8.24
N ASN A 501 21.16 -27.54 -7.53
CA ASN A 501 19.99 -28.24 -7.02
C ASN A 501 19.02 -28.58 -8.17
N VAL A 502 18.81 -27.63 -9.09
CA VAL A 502 17.99 -27.87 -10.30
C VAL A 502 18.61 -28.98 -11.14
N ARG A 503 19.93 -28.92 -11.37
CA ARG A 503 20.65 -29.97 -12.10
C ARG A 503 20.56 -31.32 -11.41
N TRP A 504 20.71 -31.36 -10.08
CA TRP A 504 20.64 -32.61 -9.33
C TRP A 504 19.24 -33.23 -9.37
N GLU A 505 18.19 -32.46 -9.11
CA GLU A 505 16.81 -32.96 -9.12
C GLU A 505 16.35 -33.35 -10.53
N SER A 506 16.75 -32.61 -11.57
CA SER A 506 16.44 -32.96 -12.97
C SER A 506 17.11 -34.26 -13.40
N LEU A 507 18.38 -34.48 -13.05
CA LEU A 507 19.07 -35.75 -13.28
C LEU A 507 18.39 -36.91 -12.55
N ARG A 508 18.02 -36.70 -11.28
CA ARG A 508 17.33 -37.71 -10.47
C ARG A 508 15.96 -38.06 -11.05
N ALA A 509 15.21 -37.07 -11.49
CA ALA A 509 13.92 -37.25 -12.15
C ALA A 509 14.06 -38.04 -13.46
N LEU A 510 15.04 -37.69 -14.31
CA LEU A 510 15.28 -38.39 -15.57
C LEU A 510 15.68 -39.86 -15.36
N GLY A 511 16.43 -40.16 -14.29
CA GLY A 511 16.77 -41.53 -13.90
C GLY A 511 15.53 -42.43 -13.78
N GLY A 512 14.41 -41.88 -13.27
CA GLY A 512 13.12 -42.59 -13.21
C GLY A 512 12.57 -42.97 -14.58
N TRP A 513 12.71 -42.14 -15.61
CA TRP A 513 12.30 -42.51 -16.97
C TRP A 513 13.17 -43.61 -17.55
N LEU A 514 14.50 -43.53 -17.34
CA LEU A 514 15.46 -44.47 -17.90
C LEU A 514 15.32 -45.87 -17.31
N GLN A 515 15.06 -45.98 -16.01
CA GLN A 515 14.90 -47.25 -15.31
C GLN A 515 13.87 -48.18 -15.99
N TYR A 516 12.80 -47.60 -16.51
CA TYR A 516 11.71 -48.36 -17.09
C TYR A 516 11.57 -48.20 -18.61
N SER A 517 12.46 -47.46 -19.25
CA SER A 517 12.53 -47.38 -20.73
C SER A 517 13.01 -48.71 -21.33
N PHE A 518 13.63 -49.56 -20.51
CA PHE A 518 14.12 -50.89 -20.91
C PHE A 518 13.12 -52.03 -20.64
N ASP A 519 12.07 -51.78 -19.86
CA ASP A 519 11.05 -52.77 -19.50
C ASP A 519 9.87 -52.85 -20.49
N THR A 520 9.86 -51.99 -21.52
CA THR A 520 8.73 -51.86 -22.48
C THR A 520 9.00 -52.49 -23.86
N LYS A 521 9.79 -53.58 -23.90
CA LYS A 521 9.94 -54.40 -25.13
C LYS A 521 9.09 -55.66 -25.10
#